data_AF-A0A951M0K1-F1
#
_entry.id   AF-A0A951M0K1-F1
#
_cell.length_a   1.000
_cell.length_b   1.000
_cell.length_c   1.000
_cell.angle_alpha   90.00
_cell.angle_beta   90.00
_cell.angle_gamma   90.00
#
_symmetry.space_group_name_H-M   'P 1'
#
loop_
_entity.id
_entity.type
_entity.pdbx_description
1 polymer ?
#
loop_
_entity_poly.entity_id
_entity_poly.type
_entity_poly.pdbx_seq_one_letter_code
_entity_poly.pdbx_strand_id
1 'polypeptide(L)'
;ASGFMMTQVTAVALLNEAKVLAHPASIDNVPTDGGKEDHVSMGMTAATKLRTIVENAEHVLAIELLAAAEGLEYRAPLKPGRGVRRAYEAVRQTAVRLTRDRSLSEDIQRLALALSRGGFDL
;
A
#
# COMPACT_ATOMS: atom_id res chain seq x y z
N ALA A 1 4.03 -25.52 -3.35
CA ALA A 1 3.51 -24.41 -2.52
C ALA A 1 4.06 -23.11 -3.09
N SER A 2 3.23 -22.11 -3.37
CA SER A 2 3.66 -20.86 -4.02
C SER A 2 3.98 -19.73 -3.04
N GLY A 3 3.63 -19.87 -1.75
CA GLY A 3 3.96 -18.89 -0.71
C GLY A 3 3.55 -17.46 -1.10
N PHE A 4 4.51 -16.54 -1.07
CA PHE A 4 4.30 -15.12 -1.37
C PHE A 4 4.30 -14.78 -2.87
N MET A 5 4.53 -15.73 -3.76
CA MET A 5 4.64 -15.47 -5.21
C MET A 5 3.45 -14.67 -5.76
N MET A 6 2.22 -15.04 -5.40
CA MET A 6 1.01 -14.34 -5.88
C MET A 6 0.84 -12.96 -5.25
N THR A 7 1.30 -12.74 -4.02
CA THR A 7 1.23 -11.39 -3.41
C THR A 7 2.13 -10.39 -4.13
N GLN A 8 3.25 -10.83 -4.69
CA GLN A 8 4.09 -9.98 -5.55
C GLN A 8 3.35 -9.56 -6.82
N VAL A 9 2.58 -10.47 -7.43
CA VAL A 9 1.75 -10.16 -8.61
C VAL A 9 0.72 -9.08 -8.25
N THR A 10 0.07 -9.21 -7.09
CA THR A 10 -0.86 -8.19 -6.57
C THR A 10 -0.18 -6.84 -6.35
N ALA A 11 0.97 -6.80 -5.68
CA ALA A 11 1.71 -5.55 -5.45
C ALA A 11 2.11 -4.86 -6.76
N VAL A 12 2.57 -5.63 -7.76
CA VAL A 12 2.92 -5.09 -9.09
C VAL A 12 1.70 -4.55 -9.83
N ALA A 13 0.53 -5.21 -9.72
CA ALA A 13 -0.69 -4.71 -10.33
C ALA A 13 -1.11 -3.35 -9.74
N LEU A 14 -1.14 -3.23 -8.41
CA LEU A 14 -1.46 -2.00 -7.68
C LEU A 14 -0.49 -0.87 -8.03
N LEU A 15 0.81 -1.17 -8.09
CA LEU A 15 1.84 -0.21 -8.48
C LEU A 15 1.64 0.29 -9.91
N ASN A 16 1.28 -0.57 -10.86
CA ASN A 16 1.04 -0.15 -12.24
C ASN A 16 -0.20 0.72 -12.39
N GLU A 17 -1.27 0.44 -11.64
CA GLU A 17 -2.44 1.33 -11.58
C GLU A 17 -2.05 2.72 -11.06
N ALA A 18 -1.27 2.78 -9.96
CA ALA A 18 -0.78 4.04 -9.42
C ALA A 18 0.07 4.83 -10.43
N LYS A 19 0.88 4.16 -11.27
CA LYS A 19 1.66 4.82 -12.33
C LYS A 19 0.78 5.48 -13.38
N VAL A 20 -0.33 4.84 -13.79
CA VAL A 20 -1.29 5.44 -14.72
C VAL A 20 -1.94 6.67 -14.10
N LEU A 21 -2.33 6.59 -12.84
CA LEU A 21 -2.93 7.70 -12.10
C LEU A 21 -1.95 8.85 -11.83
N ALA A 22 -0.64 8.62 -11.86
CA ALA A 22 0.38 9.63 -11.57
C ALA A 22 0.53 10.72 -12.64
N HIS A 23 -0.11 10.60 -13.81
CA HIS A 23 -0.16 11.70 -14.78
C HIS A 23 -0.75 12.96 -14.12
N PRO A 24 -0.16 14.16 -14.24
CA PRO A 24 -0.70 15.34 -13.55
C PRO A 24 -2.08 15.71 -14.10
N ALA A 25 -3.08 15.87 -13.24
CA ALA A 25 -4.40 16.37 -13.69
C ALA A 25 -4.38 17.87 -13.99
N SER A 26 -3.46 18.61 -13.37
CA SER A 26 -3.37 20.07 -13.43
C SER A 26 -2.81 20.64 -14.73
N ILE A 27 -2.34 19.78 -15.65
CA ILE A 27 -1.87 20.23 -16.98
C ILE A 27 -2.99 20.25 -18.02
N ASP A 28 -4.16 19.73 -17.67
CA ASP A 28 -5.35 19.80 -18.51
C ASP A 28 -6.19 21.03 -18.14
N ASN A 29 -6.80 21.65 -19.14
CA ASN A 29 -7.61 22.86 -18.99
C ASN A 29 -8.73 22.86 -20.03
N VAL A 30 -9.97 22.85 -19.56
CA VAL A 30 -11.17 22.95 -20.39
C VAL A 30 -11.90 24.22 -19.97
N PRO A 31 -11.92 25.27 -20.81
CA PRO A 31 -12.58 26.52 -20.48
C PRO A 31 -14.07 26.34 -20.19
N THR A 32 -14.54 27.03 -19.16
CA THR A 32 -15.96 27.07 -18.77
C THR A 32 -16.51 28.50 -18.88
N ASP A 33 -17.83 28.63 -18.72
CA ASP A 33 -18.56 29.92 -18.76
C ASP A 33 -18.27 30.80 -20.01
N GLY A 34 -18.20 30.17 -21.19
CA GLY A 34 -18.00 30.89 -22.45
C GLY A 34 -16.65 31.62 -22.54
N GLY A 35 -15.61 31.11 -21.86
CA GLY A 35 -14.27 31.68 -21.86
C GLY A 35 -14.02 32.70 -20.75
N LYS A 36 -14.93 32.85 -19.77
CA LYS A 36 -14.64 33.63 -18.56
C LYS A 36 -13.82 32.86 -17.54
N GLU A 37 -14.02 31.55 -17.48
CA GLU A 37 -13.22 30.62 -16.69
C GLU A 37 -12.26 29.90 -17.64
N ASP A 38 -11.28 30.64 -18.15
CA ASP A 38 -10.33 30.17 -19.15
C ASP A 38 -9.16 29.37 -18.57
N HIS A 39 -9.04 29.32 -17.25
CA HIS A 39 -8.08 28.49 -16.52
C HIS A 39 -8.73 27.75 -15.35
N VAL A 40 -8.68 26.41 -15.40
CA VAL A 40 -9.22 25.50 -14.38
C VAL A 40 -8.13 24.53 -13.95
N SER A 41 -7.90 24.39 -12.64
CA SER A 41 -6.79 23.60 -12.10
C SER A 41 -7.00 22.08 -12.11
N MET A 42 -8.22 21.63 -12.37
CA MET A 42 -8.65 20.23 -12.21
C MET A 42 -8.32 19.64 -10.82
N GLY A 43 -8.31 20.48 -9.77
CA GLY A 43 -7.85 20.11 -8.43
C GLY A 43 -8.62 18.95 -7.78
N MET A 44 -9.93 18.85 -7.98
CA MET A 44 -10.73 17.72 -7.45
C MET A 44 -10.38 16.39 -8.13
N THR A 45 -10.05 16.42 -9.42
CA THR A 45 -9.56 15.25 -10.15
C THR A 45 -8.20 14.83 -9.60
N ALA A 46 -7.29 15.78 -9.35
CA ALA A 46 -6.00 15.51 -8.71
C ALA A 46 -6.17 14.87 -7.32
N ALA A 47 -7.08 15.40 -6.49
CA ALA A 47 -7.34 14.89 -5.15
C ALA A 47 -7.88 13.45 -5.17
N THR A 48 -8.83 13.16 -6.06
CA THR A 48 -9.40 11.79 -6.18
C THR A 48 -8.34 10.80 -6.66
N LYS A 49 -7.50 11.18 -7.61
CA LYS A 49 -6.37 10.35 -8.07
C LYS A 49 -5.38 10.06 -6.96
N LEU A 50 -5.01 11.08 -6.17
CA LEU A 50 -4.12 10.93 -5.03
C LEU A 50 -4.70 9.96 -4.01
N ARG A 51 -6.00 10.06 -3.70
CA ARG A 51 -6.66 9.15 -2.77
C ARG A 51 -6.50 7.69 -3.19
N THR A 52 -6.78 7.35 -4.45
CA THR A 52 -6.61 5.98 -4.96
C THR A 52 -5.15 5.53 -4.94
N ILE A 53 -4.21 6.42 -5.25
CA ILE A 53 -2.77 6.12 -5.17
C ILE A 53 -2.36 5.79 -3.73
N VAL A 54 -2.86 6.54 -2.73
CA VAL A 54 -2.58 6.27 -1.31
C VAL A 54 -3.18 4.93 -0.88
N GLU A 55 -4.43 4.65 -1.25
CA GLU A 55 -5.08 3.35 -0.96
C GLU A 55 -4.28 2.18 -1.58
N ASN A 56 -3.77 2.33 -2.81
CA ASN A 56 -2.90 1.33 -3.44
C ASN A 56 -1.55 1.18 -2.71
N ALA A 57 -0.95 2.29 -2.27
CA ALA A 57 0.31 2.28 -1.53
C ALA A 57 0.18 1.56 -0.18
N GLU A 58 -0.93 1.75 0.55
CA GLU A 58 -1.23 1.05 1.80
C GLU A 58 -1.25 -0.47 1.61
N HIS A 59 -1.85 -0.96 0.52
CA HIS A 59 -1.88 -2.39 0.19
C HIS A 59 -0.50 -2.93 -0.23
N VAL A 60 0.27 -2.16 -1.00
CA VAL A 60 1.66 -2.54 -1.36
C VAL A 60 2.53 -2.64 -0.11
N LEU A 61 2.44 -1.66 0.80
CA LEU A 61 3.18 -1.67 2.07
C LEU A 61 2.72 -2.80 2.99
N ALA A 62 1.43 -3.14 3.02
CA ALA A 62 0.93 -4.30 3.76
C ALA A 62 1.56 -5.61 3.26
N ILE A 63 1.68 -5.79 1.93
CA ILE A 63 2.34 -6.96 1.33
C ILE A 63 3.84 -6.99 1.70
N GLU A 64 4.53 -5.85 1.62
CA GLU A 64 5.93 -5.73 2.01
C GLU A 64 6.15 -6.09 3.49
N LEU A 65 5.29 -5.58 4.38
CA LEU A 65 5.35 -5.88 5.81
C LEU A 65 5.15 -7.36 6.12
N LEU A 66 4.23 -8.04 5.44
CA LEU A 66 4.04 -9.49 5.59
C LEU A 66 5.29 -10.25 5.17
N ALA A 67 5.84 -9.94 3.99
CA ALA A 67 7.04 -10.58 3.48
C ALA A 67 8.25 -10.32 4.39
N ALA A 68 8.39 -9.09 4.91
CA ALA A 68 9.44 -8.71 5.84
C ALA A 68 9.33 -9.46 7.17
N ALA A 69 8.12 -9.66 7.69
CA ALA A 69 7.90 -10.40 8.93
C ALA A 69 8.29 -11.88 8.81
N GLU A 70 7.94 -12.54 7.70
CA GLU A 70 8.43 -13.90 7.41
C GLU A 70 9.95 -13.92 7.24
N GLY A 71 10.51 -12.94 6.52
CA GLY A 71 11.95 -12.79 6.31
C GLY A 71 12.73 -12.67 7.62
N LEU A 72 12.21 -11.95 8.61
CA LEU A 72 12.82 -11.84 9.93
C LEU A 72 12.89 -13.20 10.65
N GLU A 73 11.84 -14.01 10.53
CA GLU A 73 11.79 -15.33 11.18
C GLU A 73 12.74 -16.33 10.52
N TYR A 74 12.89 -16.27 9.19
CA TYR A 74 13.88 -17.08 8.49
C TYR A 74 15.33 -16.67 8.80
N ARG A 75 15.55 -15.50 9.41
CA ARG A 75 16.87 -15.03 9.86
C ARG A 75 17.19 -15.38 11.31
N ALA A 76 16.33 -16.11 12.01
CA ALA A 76 16.62 -16.57 13.37
C ALA A 76 17.97 -17.34 13.42
N PRO A 77 18.81 -17.14 14.47
CA PRO A 77 18.52 -16.43 15.72
C PRO A 77 18.86 -14.93 15.72
N LEU A 78 19.11 -14.32 14.55
CA LEU A 78 19.37 -12.87 14.49
C LEU A 78 18.18 -12.07 14.99
N LYS A 79 18.45 -10.99 15.72
CA LYS A 79 17.44 -10.15 16.35
C LYS A 79 17.33 -8.80 15.62
N PRO A 80 16.14 -8.36 15.22
CA PRO A 80 15.97 -7.03 14.64
C PRO A 80 16.22 -5.93 15.67
N GLY A 81 16.55 -4.73 15.19
CA GLY A 81 16.63 -3.51 15.99
C GLY A 81 15.27 -3.12 16.59
N ARG A 82 15.27 -2.18 17.54
CA ARG A 82 14.07 -1.84 18.35
C ARG A 82 12.86 -1.44 17.50
N GLY A 83 13.02 -0.52 16.54
CA GLY A 83 11.92 -0.08 15.68
C GLY A 83 11.35 -1.21 14.81
N VAL A 84 12.23 -1.97 14.16
CA VAL A 84 11.84 -3.13 13.33
C VAL A 84 11.15 -4.20 14.17
N ARG A 85 11.59 -4.43 15.41
CA ARG A 85 10.92 -5.37 16.32
C ARG A 85 9.49 -4.94 16.63
N ARG A 86 9.26 -3.65 16.93
CA ARG A 86 7.90 -3.13 17.18
C ARG A 86 7.00 -3.29 15.95
N ALA A 87 7.51 -2.97 14.76
CA ALA A 87 6.77 -3.17 13.52
C ALA A 87 6.45 -4.66 13.27
N TYR A 88 7.42 -5.56 13.49
CA TYR A 88 7.21 -7.01 13.41
C TYR A 88 6.13 -7.50 14.38
N GLU A 89 6.17 -7.05 15.63
CA GLU A 89 5.17 -7.41 16.64
C GLU A 89 3.76 -6.93 16.23
N ALA A 90 3.63 -5.69 15.73
CA ALA A 90 2.36 -5.18 15.21
C ALA A 90 1.83 -5.99 14.01
N VAL A 91 2.73 -6.41 13.09
CA VAL A 91 2.35 -7.30 11.99
C VAL A 91 1.83 -8.64 12.52
N ARG A 92 2.51 -9.24 13.51
CA ARG A 92 2.12 -10.54 14.07
C ARG A 92 0.87 -10.53 14.94
N GLN A 93 0.46 -9.37 15.45
CA GLN A 93 -0.85 -9.18 16.05
C GLN A 93 -1.99 -9.23 15.02
N THR A 94 -1.67 -8.92 13.75
CA THR A 94 -2.67 -8.81 12.66
C THR A 94 -2.70 -10.05 11.77
N ALA A 95 -1.52 -10.61 11.45
CA ALA A 95 -1.34 -11.69 10.49
C ALA A 95 -0.42 -12.78 11.04
N VAL A 96 -0.97 -13.99 11.15
CA VAL A 96 -0.21 -15.16 11.63
C VAL A 96 0.81 -15.64 10.61
N ARG A 97 1.91 -16.20 11.10
CA ARG A 97 2.98 -16.80 10.28
C ARG A 97 2.41 -17.75 9.22
N LEU A 98 2.93 -17.66 7.99
CA LEU A 98 2.56 -18.57 6.92
C LEU A 98 3.25 -19.94 7.09
N THR A 99 2.55 -20.89 7.71
CA THR A 99 3.06 -22.27 7.91
C THR A 99 2.66 -23.25 6.80
N ARG A 100 1.59 -22.92 6.06
CA ARG A 100 1.07 -23.65 4.90
C ARG A 100 0.43 -22.67 3.94
N ASP A 101 0.35 -23.01 2.66
CA ASP A 101 -0.33 -22.18 1.66
C ASP A 101 -1.78 -21.91 2.09
N ARG A 102 -2.16 -20.64 2.05
CA ARG A 102 -3.50 -20.12 2.29
C ARG A 102 -3.64 -18.77 1.59
N SER A 103 -4.87 -18.29 1.44
CA SER A 103 -5.09 -16.92 0.98
C SER A 103 -4.50 -15.93 1.99
N LEU A 104 -3.81 -14.92 1.48
CA LEU A 104 -3.27 -13.79 2.23
C LEU A 104 -4.13 -12.52 2.08
N SER A 105 -5.25 -12.60 1.34
CA SER A 105 -6.09 -11.43 1.04
C SER A 105 -6.59 -10.72 2.29
N GLU A 106 -7.07 -11.47 3.30
CA GLU A 106 -7.54 -10.86 4.55
C GLU A 106 -6.40 -10.24 5.36
N ASP A 107 -5.22 -10.86 5.37
CA ASP A 107 -4.05 -10.31 6.09
C ASP A 107 -3.62 -8.97 5.47
N ILE A 108 -3.55 -8.93 4.14
CA ILE A 108 -3.23 -7.72 3.38
C ILE A 108 -4.24 -6.61 3.69
N GLN A 109 -5.54 -6.92 3.64
CA GLN A 109 -6.60 -5.95 3.92
C GLN A 109 -6.54 -5.42 5.36
N ARG A 110 -6.34 -6.29 6.35
CA ARG A 110 -6.25 -5.87 7.76
C ARG A 110 -5.01 -5.02 8.02
N LEU A 111 -3.88 -5.35 7.41
CA LEU A 111 -2.65 -4.56 7.55
C LEU A 111 -2.74 -3.21 6.83
N ALA A 112 -3.31 -3.17 5.62
CA ALA A 112 -3.56 -1.91 4.92
C ALA A 112 -4.46 -0.99 5.74
N LEU A 113 -5.53 -1.54 6.36
CA LEU A 113 -6.39 -0.79 7.27
C LEU A 113 -5.67 -0.34 8.55
N ALA A 114 -4.76 -1.14 9.09
CA ALA A 114 -3.95 -0.75 10.24
C ALA A 114 -3.01 0.42 9.89
N LEU A 115 -2.38 0.38 8.70
CA LEU A 115 -1.55 1.47 8.18
C LEU A 115 -2.34 2.77 8.03
N SER A 116 -3.50 2.73 7.38
CA SER A 116 -4.32 3.93 7.13
C SER A 116 -4.85 4.59 8.40
N ARG A 117 -4.90 3.84 9.51
CA ARG A 117 -5.33 4.32 10.83
C ARG A 117 -4.18 4.75 11.74
N GLY A 118 -2.95 4.81 11.25
CA GLY A 118 -1.78 5.16 12.06
C GLY A 118 -1.40 4.06 13.06
N GLY A 119 -1.75 2.80 12.80
CA GLY A 119 -1.43 1.67 13.68
C GLY A 119 0.07 1.39 13.86
N PHE A 120 0.91 2.08 13.07
CA PHE A 120 2.36 2.03 13.14
C PHE A 120 2.99 3.37 13.55
N ASP A 121 2.18 4.37 13.94
CA ASP A 121 2.65 5.62 14.55
C ASP A 121 3.12 5.31 15.98
N LEU A 122 4.39 4.96 16.06
CA LEU A 122 5.05 4.27 17.18
C LEU A 122 6.05 5.17 17.88
#